data_AF-A0A841NCS1-F1
#
_entry.id   AF-A0A841NCS1-F1
#
_cell.length_a   1.000
_cell.length_b   1.000
_cell.length_c   1.000
_cell.angle_alpha   90.00
_cell.angle_beta   90.00
_cell.angle_gamma   90.00
#
_symmetry.space_group_name_H-M   'P 1'
#
loop_
_entity.id
_entity.type
_entity.pdbx_description
1 polymer ?
#
loop_
_entity_poly.entity_id
_entity_poly.type
_entity_poly.pdbx_seq_one_letter_code
_entity_poly.pdbx_strand_id
1 'polypeptide(L)'
;MEKKIILFLLLIFSNLIFSQHFDFEKQYKYARSLSSKNPDSSEIILNTIIDSAQKKNQPNYIAKAYYLKSFNSYLRSDAKGTLDFAEKALKISTENNYAPGKALAYRMQGTQYAKLGLLKEASQSLNKGLAEIKNENTDEGHELKGMIYNSFLILLNQNEYQQKESYSKNAIREFQQIKNIPRRNELLVSAYTNLGYNLSEVKKFGEAQSFFSKALALAGHDNYYLKSNILHDIGFSYSQQNKQDSAVLYYQKALTIASQYGFTEKKIEITKNLEEAYTKLNDLQNVQKYKLKNLELKDSIAYNQKMAVNQTLNKKEENFDRQLIKSHSLSKGLITACIILLLVLGAVIFNMFSLRKKHKKAVAQIYQQGITPVAYEEDSLEAEDQSDNNIPTDIKISVETEEHILAGLRAFEENFDFNKKNISRYNLSNALNVNTKYLSAVIKKHKNFNFNQYINHLRINYIVGKLKNEPQYRKYKINHLAEITGYSSHSAFSLEFKKITGIHPSAFIKALDGIS
;
A
#
# COMPACT_ATOMS: atom_id res chain seq x y z
N MET A 1 20.92 12.64 -65.07
CA MET A 1 20.13 12.52 -63.82
C MET A 1 20.78 11.56 -62.82
N GLU A 2 21.45 10.50 -63.29
CA GLU A 2 22.10 9.46 -62.48
C GLU A 2 23.22 9.96 -61.53
N LYS A 3 24.05 10.93 -61.93
CA LYS A 3 25.11 11.47 -61.05
C LYS A 3 24.57 12.19 -59.80
N LYS A 4 23.35 12.76 -59.86
CA LYS A 4 22.71 13.41 -58.69
C LYS A 4 22.10 12.38 -57.74
N ILE A 5 21.63 11.24 -58.26
CA ILE A 5 21.06 10.14 -57.46
C ILE A 5 22.17 9.41 -56.69
N ILE A 6 23.34 9.19 -57.31
CA ILE A 6 24.50 8.57 -56.64
C ILE A 6 25.05 9.48 -55.53
N LEU A 7 25.10 10.80 -55.74
CA LEU A 7 25.53 11.76 -54.72
C LEU A 7 24.54 11.84 -53.55
N PHE A 8 23.23 11.74 -53.84
CA PHE A 8 22.17 11.72 -52.83
C PHE A 8 22.16 10.40 -52.03
N LEU A 9 22.40 9.26 -52.68
CA LEU A 9 22.56 7.96 -52.00
C LEU A 9 23.83 7.90 -51.15
N LEU A 10 24.94 8.51 -51.59
CA LEU A 10 26.16 8.65 -50.78
C LEU A 10 25.96 9.54 -49.54
N LEU A 11 25.11 10.56 -49.62
CA LEU A 11 24.71 11.41 -48.49
C LEU A 11 23.76 10.70 -47.50
N ILE A 12 22.90 9.80 -47.99
CA ILE A 12 22.06 8.95 -47.14
C ILE A 12 22.92 7.87 -46.46
N PHE A 13 23.87 7.27 -47.18
CA PHE A 13 24.80 6.29 -46.60
C PHE A 13 25.81 6.92 -45.64
N SER A 14 26.29 8.16 -45.86
CA SER A 14 27.20 8.82 -44.91
C SER A 14 26.52 9.21 -43.59
N ASN A 15 25.21 9.51 -43.62
CA ASN A 15 24.41 9.71 -42.39
C ASN A 15 24.09 8.39 -41.66
N LEU A 16 24.09 7.25 -42.37
CA LEU A 16 23.91 5.93 -41.76
C LEU A 16 25.22 5.34 -41.19
N ILE A 17 26.39 5.82 -41.64
CA ILE A 17 27.70 5.28 -41.26
C ILE A 17 28.35 6.02 -40.06
N PHE A 18 27.80 7.16 -39.62
CA PHE A 18 28.26 7.87 -38.40
C PHE A 18 27.25 7.87 -37.24
N SER A 19 26.58 6.74 -36.99
CA SER A 19 26.12 6.47 -35.63
C SER A 19 27.33 6.03 -34.79
N GLN A 20 28.15 6.99 -34.35
CA GLN A 20 29.20 6.68 -33.37
C GLN A 20 28.51 6.05 -32.15
N HIS A 21 28.82 4.79 -31.89
CA HIS A 21 28.32 4.09 -30.72
C HIS A 21 28.84 4.82 -29.47
N PHE A 22 27.96 5.59 -28.82
CA PHE A 22 28.30 6.29 -27.58
C PHE A 22 28.68 5.27 -26.50
N ASP A 23 29.98 5.16 -26.24
CA ASP A 23 30.54 4.27 -25.23
C ASP A 23 30.38 4.89 -23.84
N PHE A 24 29.26 4.56 -23.20
CA PHE A 24 28.90 5.07 -21.89
C PHE A 24 29.94 4.75 -20.81
N GLU A 25 30.53 3.55 -20.84
CA GLU A 25 31.46 3.11 -19.81
C GLU A 25 32.79 3.87 -19.90
N LYS A 26 33.30 4.06 -21.13
CA LYS A 26 34.50 4.87 -21.35
C LYS A 26 34.28 6.33 -20.95
N GLN A 27 33.15 6.92 -21.33
CA GLN A 27 32.81 8.30 -20.95
C GLN A 27 32.64 8.44 -19.44
N TYR A 28 32.00 7.47 -18.78
CA TYR A 28 31.83 7.47 -17.34
C TYR A 28 33.17 7.35 -16.59
N LYS A 29 34.05 6.46 -17.03
CA LYS A 29 35.41 6.33 -16.48
C LYS A 29 36.21 7.62 -16.65
N TYR A 30 36.08 8.29 -17.80
CA TYR A 30 36.73 9.56 -18.06
C TYR A 30 36.16 10.69 -17.19
N ALA A 31 34.84 10.80 -17.06
CA ALA A 31 34.22 11.75 -16.13
C ALA A 31 34.69 11.53 -14.69
N ARG A 32 34.82 10.27 -14.26
CA ARG A 32 35.30 9.90 -12.92
C ARG A 32 36.76 10.27 -12.69
N SER A 33 37.64 10.09 -13.67
CA SER A 33 39.03 10.51 -13.54
C SER A 33 39.17 12.03 -13.48
N LEU A 34 38.22 12.76 -14.07
CA LEU A 34 38.14 14.22 -13.99
C LEU A 34 37.51 14.73 -12.70
N SER A 35 36.69 13.95 -11.99
CA SER A 35 36.06 14.38 -10.73
C SER A 35 37.04 14.98 -9.71
N SER A 36 38.25 14.44 -9.60
CA SER A 36 39.30 14.96 -8.72
C SER A 36 40.30 15.90 -9.40
N LYS A 37 40.25 16.05 -10.73
CA LYS A 37 41.22 16.87 -11.50
C LYS A 37 40.60 18.19 -11.98
N ASN A 38 39.39 18.10 -12.51
CA ASN A 38 38.60 19.19 -13.06
C ASN A 38 37.09 18.84 -12.96
N PRO A 39 36.45 19.16 -11.81
CA PRO A 39 35.04 18.85 -11.58
C PRO A 39 34.09 19.46 -12.61
N ASP A 40 34.40 20.63 -13.15
CA ASP A 40 33.56 21.30 -14.16
C ASP A 40 33.61 20.55 -15.49
N SER A 41 34.79 20.05 -15.89
CA SER A 41 34.90 19.18 -17.07
C SER A 41 34.20 17.84 -16.86
N SER A 42 34.28 17.28 -15.65
CA SER A 42 33.52 16.08 -15.26
C SER A 42 32.02 16.33 -15.43
N GLU A 43 31.52 17.48 -14.96
CA GLU A 43 30.11 17.87 -15.06
C GLU A 43 29.60 17.96 -16.50
N ILE A 44 30.39 18.52 -17.42
CA ILE A 44 30.05 18.61 -18.85
C ILE A 44 29.88 17.22 -19.46
N ILE A 45 30.79 16.29 -19.17
CA ILE A 45 30.73 14.92 -19.67
C ILE A 45 29.54 14.19 -19.05
N LEU A 46 29.27 14.39 -17.75
CA LEU A 46 28.13 13.81 -17.06
C LEU A 46 26.80 14.24 -17.64
N ASN A 47 26.64 15.51 -18.01
CA ASN A 47 25.45 15.99 -18.69
C ASN A 47 25.30 15.32 -20.06
N THR A 48 26.40 15.19 -20.81
CA THR A 48 26.40 14.48 -22.11
C THR A 48 26.00 13.00 -21.96
N ILE A 49 26.46 12.33 -20.90
CA ILE A 49 26.08 10.95 -20.55
C ILE A 49 24.58 10.89 -20.25
N ILE A 50 24.05 11.80 -19.44
CA ILE A 50 22.62 11.85 -19.09
C ILE A 50 21.76 12.00 -20.35
N ASP A 51 22.05 12.98 -21.19
CA ASP A 51 21.28 13.27 -22.41
C ASP A 51 21.31 12.08 -23.38
N SER A 52 22.49 11.48 -23.57
CA SER A 52 22.67 10.32 -24.45
C SER A 52 21.99 9.08 -23.89
N ALA A 53 22.04 8.87 -22.57
CA ALA A 53 21.43 7.72 -21.90
C ALA A 53 19.91 7.83 -21.89
N GLN A 54 19.35 9.04 -21.75
CA GLN A 54 17.91 9.29 -21.91
C GLN A 54 17.44 8.93 -23.32
N LYS A 55 18.13 9.44 -24.36
CA LYS A 55 17.78 9.15 -25.77
C LYS A 55 17.87 7.66 -26.12
N LYS A 56 18.80 6.93 -25.51
CA LYS A 56 19.03 5.50 -25.76
C LYS A 56 18.37 4.56 -24.75
N ASN A 57 17.53 5.08 -23.86
CA ASN A 57 16.87 4.35 -22.79
C ASN A 57 17.82 3.48 -21.94
N GLN A 58 18.90 4.09 -21.45
CA GLN A 58 19.95 3.46 -20.64
C GLN A 58 19.93 3.98 -19.18
N PRO A 59 18.90 3.63 -18.38
CA PRO A 59 18.70 4.20 -17.04
C PRO A 59 19.87 3.97 -16.08
N ASN A 60 20.60 2.86 -16.23
CA ASN A 60 21.77 2.54 -15.40
C ASN A 60 22.86 3.63 -15.51
N TYR A 61 23.09 4.16 -16.71
CA TYR A 61 24.08 5.22 -16.92
C TYR A 61 23.59 6.59 -16.48
N ILE A 62 22.27 6.85 -16.52
CA ILE A 62 21.70 8.06 -15.92
C ILE A 62 21.90 8.02 -14.39
N ALA A 63 21.64 6.87 -13.75
CA ALA A 63 21.85 6.69 -12.32
C ALA A 63 23.33 6.85 -11.92
N LYS A 64 24.25 6.20 -12.67
CA LYS A 64 25.71 6.35 -12.46
C LYS A 64 26.16 7.79 -12.61
N ALA A 65 25.63 8.51 -13.61
CA ALA A 65 25.96 9.91 -13.83
C ALA A 65 25.50 10.79 -12.65
N TYR A 66 24.25 10.68 -12.21
CA TYR A 66 23.77 11.43 -11.05
C TYR A 66 24.52 11.08 -9.77
N TYR A 67 24.90 9.82 -9.56
CA TYR A 67 25.78 9.45 -8.46
C TYR A 67 27.12 10.20 -8.53
N LEU A 68 27.75 10.30 -9.71
CA LEU A 68 29.03 11.00 -9.83
C LEU A 68 28.87 12.51 -9.63
N LYS A 69 27.74 13.11 -10.07
CA LYS A 69 27.39 14.51 -9.76
C LYS A 69 27.25 14.73 -8.25
N SER A 70 26.59 13.80 -7.55
CA SER A 70 26.50 13.80 -6.09
C SER A 70 27.89 13.76 -5.44
N PHE A 71 28.78 12.89 -5.93
CA PHE A 71 30.16 12.80 -5.45
C PHE A 71 30.97 14.09 -5.72
N ASN A 72 30.82 14.71 -6.89
CA ASN A 72 31.47 15.98 -7.22
C ASN A 72 30.98 17.12 -6.30
N SER A 73 29.68 17.18 -5.98
CA SER A 73 29.16 18.12 -4.97
C SER A 73 29.72 17.84 -3.58
N TYR A 74 29.85 16.57 -3.20
CA TYR A 74 30.44 16.18 -1.91
C TYR A 74 31.88 16.67 -1.77
N LEU A 75 32.71 16.53 -2.82
CA LEU A 75 34.11 17.01 -2.82
C LEU A 75 34.21 18.54 -2.66
N ARG A 76 33.18 19.27 -3.08
CA ARG A 76 33.08 20.75 -3.01
C ARG A 76 32.34 21.24 -1.76
N SER A 77 32.02 20.37 -0.81
CA SER A 77 31.23 20.71 0.39
C SER A 77 29.82 21.22 0.11
N ASP A 78 29.26 20.90 -1.06
CA ASP A 78 27.87 21.19 -1.43
C ASP A 78 26.96 20.07 -0.92
N ALA A 79 26.60 20.16 0.37
CA ALA A 79 25.76 19.18 1.04
C ALA A 79 24.38 19.03 0.38
N LYS A 80 23.80 20.14 -0.09
CA LYS A 80 22.50 20.15 -0.77
C LYS A 80 22.57 19.42 -2.10
N GLY A 81 23.48 19.81 -2.99
CA GLY A 81 23.64 19.15 -4.28
C GLY A 81 24.01 17.68 -4.14
N THR A 82 24.79 17.33 -3.11
CA THR A 82 25.09 15.93 -2.77
C THR A 82 23.81 15.12 -2.55
N LEU A 83 22.92 15.59 -1.68
CA LEU A 83 21.66 14.90 -1.37
C LEU A 83 20.68 14.93 -2.55
N ASP A 84 20.55 16.06 -3.24
CA ASP A 84 19.63 16.22 -4.38
C ASP A 84 20.01 15.29 -5.54
N PHE A 85 21.29 15.19 -5.90
CA PHE A 85 21.74 14.28 -6.95
C PHE A 85 21.69 12.82 -6.52
N ALA A 86 21.95 12.52 -5.24
CA ALA A 86 21.77 11.16 -4.71
C ALA A 86 20.29 10.73 -4.81
N GLU A 87 19.36 11.62 -4.52
CA GLU A 87 17.92 11.34 -4.64
C GLU A 87 17.49 11.11 -6.10
N LYS A 88 18.01 11.90 -7.06
CA LYS A 88 17.79 11.65 -8.49
C LYS A 88 18.30 10.28 -8.92
N ALA A 89 19.51 9.90 -8.49
CA ALA A 89 20.07 8.57 -8.74
C ALA A 89 19.20 7.47 -8.13
N LEU A 90 18.72 7.66 -6.89
CA LEU A 90 17.86 6.69 -6.20
C LEU A 90 16.52 6.52 -6.91
N LYS A 91 15.89 7.62 -7.35
CA LYS A 91 14.61 7.62 -8.06
C LYS A 91 14.70 6.81 -9.34
N ILE A 92 15.64 7.15 -10.22
CA ILE A 92 15.85 6.44 -11.49
C ILE A 92 16.16 4.97 -11.25
N SER A 93 17.01 4.67 -10.26
CA SER A 93 17.37 3.29 -9.94
C SER A 93 16.19 2.48 -9.39
N THR A 94 15.27 3.13 -8.66
CA THR A 94 14.07 2.49 -8.12
C THR A 94 13.06 2.21 -9.22
N GLU A 95 12.80 3.19 -10.09
CA GLU A 95 11.88 3.06 -11.22
C GLU A 95 12.32 1.96 -12.21
N ASN A 96 13.62 1.68 -12.28
CA ASN A 96 14.21 0.72 -13.22
C ASN A 96 14.77 -0.54 -12.56
N ASN A 97 14.48 -0.79 -11.27
CA ASN A 97 14.98 -1.94 -10.50
C ASN A 97 16.51 -2.16 -10.57
N TYR A 98 17.28 -1.08 -10.65
CA TYR A 98 18.74 -1.12 -10.74
C TYR A 98 19.38 -1.10 -9.35
N ALA A 99 19.63 -2.28 -8.77
CA ALA A 99 20.15 -2.42 -7.41
C ALA A 99 21.51 -1.73 -7.17
N PRO A 100 22.54 -1.87 -8.05
CA PRO A 100 23.80 -1.13 -7.90
C PRO A 100 23.61 0.40 -7.84
N GLY A 101 22.70 0.94 -8.65
CA GLY A 101 22.37 2.38 -8.64
C GLY A 101 21.73 2.85 -7.33
N LYS A 102 20.83 2.04 -6.74
CA LYS A 102 20.28 2.32 -5.41
C LYS A 102 21.37 2.31 -4.33
N ALA A 103 22.27 1.32 -4.37
CA ALA A 103 23.38 1.23 -3.42
C ALA A 103 24.33 2.43 -3.51
N LEU A 104 24.65 2.90 -4.73
CA LEU A 104 25.41 4.13 -4.96
C LEU A 104 24.73 5.36 -4.33
N ALA A 105 23.42 5.51 -4.54
CA ALA A 105 22.65 6.62 -4.01
C ALA A 105 22.57 6.59 -2.48
N TYR A 106 22.24 5.43 -1.90
CA TYR A 106 22.20 5.24 -0.45
C TYR A 106 23.55 5.46 0.21
N ARG A 107 24.66 5.08 -0.45
CA ARG A 107 26.01 5.37 0.03
C ARG A 107 26.26 6.87 0.11
N MET A 108 25.89 7.64 -0.91
CA MET A 108 26.04 9.10 -0.91
C MET A 108 25.20 9.77 0.16
N GLN A 109 23.93 9.38 0.30
CA GLN A 109 23.05 9.85 1.37
C GLN A 109 23.65 9.55 2.74
N GLY A 110 24.06 8.30 2.98
CA GLY A 110 24.63 7.88 4.25
C GLY A 110 25.91 8.63 4.61
N THR A 111 26.81 8.78 3.64
CA THR A 111 28.06 9.54 3.82
C THR A 111 27.77 11.01 4.15
N GLN A 112 26.83 11.64 3.45
CA GLN A 112 26.49 13.04 3.68
C GLN A 112 25.76 13.25 5.01
N TYR A 113 24.85 12.36 5.38
CA TYR A 113 24.18 12.42 6.68
C TYR A 113 25.17 12.28 7.84
N ALA A 114 26.17 11.41 7.71
CA ALA A 114 27.22 11.28 8.72
C ALA A 114 27.96 12.60 8.92
N LYS A 115 28.31 13.30 7.83
CA LYS A 115 28.94 14.63 7.89
C LYS A 115 28.06 15.71 8.51
N LEU A 116 26.75 15.61 8.34
CA LEU A 116 25.79 16.53 8.95
C LEU A 116 25.50 16.18 10.43
N GLY A 117 26.12 15.14 10.99
CA GLY A 117 25.87 14.67 12.37
C GLY A 117 24.60 13.83 12.52
N LEU A 118 23.92 13.50 11.42
CA LEU A 118 22.70 12.69 11.37
C LEU A 118 23.06 11.18 11.37
N LEU A 119 23.67 10.71 12.46
CA LEU A 119 24.30 9.38 12.52
C LEU A 119 23.30 8.23 12.34
N LYS A 120 22.07 8.38 12.83
CA LYS A 120 21.02 7.37 12.69
C LYS A 120 20.61 7.20 11.23
N GLU A 121 20.36 8.32 10.55
CA GLU A 121 20.00 8.40 9.14
C GLU A 121 21.13 7.88 8.26
N ALA A 122 22.37 8.23 8.62
CA ALA A 122 23.56 7.74 7.97
C ALA A 122 23.60 6.20 8.00
N SER A 123 23.51 5.62 9.20
CA SER A 123 23.54 4.17 9.40
C SER A 123 22.41 3.46 8.66
N GLN A 124 21.18 3.99 8.75
CA GLN A 124 20.03 3.44 8.03
C GLN A 124 20.23 3.45 6.52
N SER A 125 20.78 4.54 5.97
CA SER A 125 21.01 4.68 4.53
C SER A 125 22.08 3.70 4.06
N LEU A 126 23.23 3.61 4.76
CA LEU A 126 24.29 2.67 4.42
C LEU A 126 23.84 1.20 4.51
N ASN A 127 23.04 0.86 5.54
CA ASN A 127 22.47 -0.48 5.67
C ASN A 127 21.51 -0.83 4.52
N LYS A 128 20.66 0.11 4.08
CA LYS A 128 19.82 -0.08 2.88
C LYS A 128 20.69 -0.31 1.64
N GLY A 129 21.77 0.46 1.49
CA GLY A 129 22.73 0.29 0.41
C GLY A 129 23.32 -1.13 0.36
N LEU A 130 23.78 -1.66 1.50
CA LEU A 130 24.29 -3.04 1.57
C LEU A 130 23.20 -4.09 1.28
N ALA A 131 21.97 -3.86 1.75
CA ALA A 131 20.87 -4.79 1.55
C ALA A 131 20.52 -4.98 0.07
N GLU A 132 20.51 -3.90 -0.73
CA GLU A 132 20.22 -3.96 -2.17
C GLU A 132 21.22 -4.82 -2.95
N ILE A 133 22.49 -4.88 -2.51
CA ILE A 133 23.57 -5.58 -3.22
C ILE A 133 24.11 -6.79 -2.45
N LYS A 134 23.40 -7.28 -1.42
CA LYS A 134 23.89 -8.36 -0.54
C LYS A 134 24.36 -9.58 -1.34
N ASN A 135 23.59 -9.99 -2.34
CA ASN A 135 23.85 -11.16 -3.18
C ASN A 135 24.58 -10.83 -4.50
N GLU A 136 24.98 -9.57 -4.71
CA GLU A 136 25.69 -9.13 -5.90
C GLU A 136 27.18 -9.51 -5.80
N ASN A 137 27.61 -10.53 -6.55
CA ASN A 137 28.98 -11.07 -6.54
C ASN A 137 29.73 -10.75 -7.85
N THR A 138 29.46 -9.57 -8.42
CA THR A 138 30.15 -9.01 -9.57
C THR A 138 31.27 -8.07 -9.13
N ASP A 139 32.18 -7.69 -10.02
CA ASP A 139 33.19 -6.65 -9.76
C ASP A 139 32.53 -5.35 -9.25
N GLU A 140 31.38 -4.97 -9.82
CA GLU A 140 30.59 -3.81 -9.39
C GLU A 140 30.00 -4.02 -7.98
N GLY A 141 29.46 -5.20 -7.68
CA GLY A 141 28.95 -5.55 -6.34
C GLY A 141 30.03 -5.46 -5.25
N HIS A 142 31.20 -6.05 -5.49
CA HIS A 142 32.33 -5.99 -4.57
C HIS A 142 32.86 -4.56 -4.39
N GLU A 143 32.96 -3.79 -5.46
CA GLU A 143 33.31 -2.37 -5.40
C GLU A 143 32.33 -1.61 -4.48
N LEU A 144 31.02 -1.80 -4.68
CA LEU A 144 30.01 -1.08 -3.90
C LEU A 144 29.99 -1.49 -2.43
N LYS A 145 30.08 -2.80 -2.13
CA LYS A 145 30.17 -3.30 -0.75
C LYS A 145 31.38 -2.68 -0.03
N GLY A 146 32.56 -2.72 -0.65
CA GLY A 146 33.76 -2.14 -0.08
C GLY A 146 33.68 -0.62 0.12
N MET A 147 33.09 0.10 -0.83
CA MET A 147 32.85 1.54 -0.71
C MET A 147 31.87 1.87 0.42
N ILE A 148 30.83 1.07 0.64
CA ILE A 148 29.88 1.27 1.74
C ILE A 148 30.54 0.95 3.09
N TYR A 149 31.35 -0.11 3.19
CA TYR A 149 32.12 -0.39 4.40
C TYR A 149 33.08 0.76 4.76
N ASN A 150 33.72 1.37 3.77
CA ASN A 150 34.50 2.59 3.99
C ASN A 150 33.63 3.76 4.49
N SER A 151 32.42 3.94 3.95
CA SER A 151 31.48 4.98 4.42
C SER A 151 31.04 4.77 5.88
N PHE A 152 30.93 3.52 6.37
CA PHE A 152 30.61 3.24 7.77
C PHE A 152 31.66 3.78 8.75
N LEU A 153 32.93 3.89 8.33
CA LEU A 153 34.01 4.39 9.18
C LEU A 153 33.77 5.83 9.66
N ILE A 154 33.04 6.64 8.88
CA ILE A 154 32.74 8.05 9.22
C ILE A 154 31.82 8.15 10.45
N LEU A 155 31.03 7.11 10.72
CA LEU A 155 30.08 7.09 11.82
C LEU A 155 30.76 6.75 13.16
N LEU A 156 31.96 6.18 13.12
CA LEU A 156 32.61 5.57 14.28
C LEU A 156 33.59 6.54 14.93
N ASN A 157 33.53 6.63 16.25
CA ASN A 157 34.48 7.42 17.02
C ASN A 157 35.75 6.61 17.40
N GLN A 158 36.69 7.24 18.11
CA GLN A 158 37.97 6.63 18.50
C GLN A 158 37.84 5.41 19.42
N ASN A 159 36.78 5.33 20.23
CA ASN A 159 36.56 4.24 21.16
C ASN A 159 36.04 2.96 20.48
N GLU A 160 35.61 3.05 19.22
CA GLU A 160 35.00 1.96 18.46
C GLU A 160 36.00 1.28 17.51
N TYR A 161 37.26 1.16 17.94
CA TYR A 161 38.36 0.64 17.11
C TYR A 161 38.07 -0.75 16.49
N GLN A 162 37.51 -1.69 17.26
CA GLN A 162 37.21 -3.02 16.75
C GLN A 162 36.24 -3.00 15.56
N GLN A 163 35.25 -2.11 15.61
CA GLN A 163 34.30 -1.93 14.50
C GLN A 163 34.98 -1.27 13.30
N LYS A 164 35.80 -0.22 13.54
CA LYS A 164 36.60 0.43 12.49
C LYS A 164 37.51 -0.57 11.76
N GLU A 165 38.22 -1.39 12.53
CA GLU A 165 39.10 -2.43 12.00
C GLU A 165 38.31 -3.47 11.18
N SER A 166 37.17 -3.92 11.68
CA SER A 166 36.27 -4.84 10.99
C SER A 166 35.81 -4.29 9.64
N TYR A 167 35.29 -3.06 9.60
CA TYR A 167 34.85 -2.43 8.36
C TYR A 167 36.00 -2.21 7.38
N SER A 168 37.17 -1.76 7.84
CA SER A 168 38.35 -1.63 6.98
C SER A 168 38.79 -2.97 6.38
N LYS A 169 38.83 -4.05 7.19
CA LYS A 169 39.17 -5.39 6.72
C LYS A 169 38.13 -5.94 5.74
N ASN A 170 36.84 -5.69 5.99
CA ASN A 170 35.78 -6.09 5.07
C ASN A 170 35.91 -5.34 3.73
N ALA A 171 36.18 -4.03 3.74
CA ALA A 171 36.42 -3.26 2.53
C ALA A 171 37.59 -3.83 1.71
N ILE A 172 38.72 -4.14 2.35
CA ILE A 172 39.88 -4.77 1.71
C ILE A 172 39.48 -6.12 1.09
N ARG A 173 38.76 -6.97 1.82
CA ARG A 173 38.34 -8.30 1.35
C ARG A 173 37.43 -8.20 0.12
N GLU A 174 36.49 -7.28 0.12
CA GLU A 174 35.62 -7.05 -1.05
C GLU A 174 36.43 -6.56 -2.24
N PHE A 175 37.27 -5.53 -2.07
CA PHE A 175 38.08 -5.02 -3.17
C PHE A 175 39.04 -6.07 -3.74
N GLN A 176 39.60 -6.96 -2.93
CA GLN A 176 40.46 -8.05 -3.39
C GLN A 176 39.77 -9.03 -4.35
N GLN A 177 38.44 -9.15 -4.28
CA GLN A 177 37.66 -10.01 -5.18
C GLN A 177 37.45 -9.41 -6.57
N ILE A 178 37.71 -8.12 -6.76
CA ILE A 178 37.58 -7.43 -8.05
C ILE A 178 38.65 -7.95 -9.03
N LYS A 179 38.20 -8.43 -10.19
CA LYS A 179 39.08 -8.98 -11.23
C LYS A 179 39.81 -7.89 -12.00
N ASN A 180 39.19 -6.73 -12.21
CA ASN A 180 39.83 -5.58 -12.83
C ASN A 180 40.97 -5.02 -11.96
N ILE A 181 42.22 -5.41 -12.26
CA ILE A 181 43.40 -5.07 -11.45
C ILE A 181 43.60 -3.55 -11.28
N PRO A 182 43.56 -2.72 -12.35
CA PRO A 182 43.68 -1.28 -12.19
C PRO A 182 42.63 -0.70 -11.23
N ARG A 183 41.36 -1.11 -11.36
CA ARG A 183 40.27 -0.62 -10.51
C ARG A 183 40.39 -1.13 -9.07
N ARG A 184 40.73 -2.40 -8.90
CA ARG A 184 41.03 -2.99 -7.58
C ARG A 184 42.11 -2.21 -6.86
N ASN A 185 43.22 -1.94 -7.53
CA ASN A 185 44.36 -1.23 -6.93
C ASN A 185 43.96 0.19 -6.51
N GLU A 186 43.23 0.91 -7.36
CA GLU A 186 42.70 2.24 -7.05
C GLU A 186 41.83 2.24 -5.77
N LEU A 187 40.96 1.24 -5.61
CA LEU A 187 40.08 1.12 -4.45
C LEU A 187 40.83 0.70 -3.18
N LEU A 188 41.78 -0.23 -3.30
CA LEU A 188 42.61 -0.71 -2.18
C LEU A 188 43.44 0.39 -1.54
N VAL A 189 43.87 1.40 -2.32
CA VAL A 189 44.56 2.58 -1.77
C VAL A 189 43.75 3.21 -0.65
N SER A 190 42.46 3.45 -0.87
CA SER A 190 41.58 4.06 0.15
C SER A 190 41.43 3.17 1.39
N ALA A 191 41.25 1.86 1.21
CA ALA A 191 41.05 0.94 2.32
C ALA A 191 42.31 0.73 3.17
N TYR A 192 43.49 0.65 2.54
CA TYR A 192 44.76 0.59 3.25
C TYR A 192 45.07 1.89 3.99
N THR A 193 44.75 3.03 3.39
CA THR A 193 44.90 4.36 4.03
C THR A 193 44.03 4.45 5.29
N ASN A 194 42.75 4.09 5.18
CA ASN A 194 41.83 4.05 6.32
C ASN A 194 42.30 3.11 7.43
N LEU A 195 42.80 1.92 7.09
CA LEU A 195 43.30 0.98 8.09
C LEU A 195 44.57 1.50 8.77
N GLY A 196 45.48 2.13 8.02
CA GLY A 196 46.66 2.78 8.57
C GLY A 196 46.33 3.93 9.52
N TYR A 197 45.32 4.74 9.18
CA TYR A 197 44.78 5.79 10.05
C TYR A 197 44.23 5.19 11.35
N ASN A 198 43.35 4.21 11.26
CA ASN A 198 42.73 3.54 12.42
C ASN A 198 43.77 2.90 13.34
N LEU A 199 44.82 2.28 12.78
CA LEU A 199 45.94 1.73 13.54
C LEU A 199 46.77 2.81 14.24
N SER A 200 46.90 3.99 13.63
CA SER A 200 47.59 5.13 14.23
C SER A 200 46.82 5.71 15.43
N GLU A 201 45.48 5.71 15.39
CA GLU A 201 44.66 6.12 16.54
C GLU A 201 44.94 5.26 17.78
N VAL A 202 45.13 3.94 17.60
CA VAL A 202 45.47 2.99 18.67
C VAL A 202 46.97 2.78 18.86
N LYS A 203 47.80 3.69 18.35
CA LYS A 203 49.27 3.71 18.54
C LYS A 203 50.02 2.48 17.99
N LYS A 204 49.42 1.73 17.06
CA LYS A 204 50.05 0.61 16.34
C LYS A 204 50.84 1.13 15.12
N PHE A 205 51.85 1.96 15.38
CA PHE A 205 52.51 2.75 14.33
C PHE A 205 53.26 1.92 13.29
N GLY A 206 53.89 0.80 13.69
CA GLY A 206 54.60 -0.08 12.74
C GLY A 206 53.65 -0.74 11.74
N GLU A 207 52.49 -1.23 12.21
CA GLU A 207 51.45 -1.77 11.33
C GLU A 207 50.85 -0.68 10.45
N ALA A 208 50.58 0.50 11.01
CA ALA A 208 50.08 1.65 10.25
C ALA A 208 51.02 2.03 9.09
N GLN A 209 52.32 2.11 9.37
CA GLN A 209 53.34 2.39 8.36
C GLN A 209 53.33 1.37 7.23
N SER A 210 53.19 0.08 7.53
CA SER A 210 53.09 -0.98 6.52
C SER A 210 51.90 -0.75 5.57
N PHE A 211 50.73 -0.38 6.11
CA PHE A 211 49.55 -0.10 5.29
C PHE A 211 49.67 1.20 4.49
N PHE A 212 50.27 2.26 5.04
CA PHE A 212 50.55 3.47 4.28
C PHE A 212 51.53 3.22 3.13
N SER A 213 52.57 2.39 3.35
CA SER A 213 53.49 1.98 2.27
C SER A 213 52.77 1.20 1.17
N LYS A 214 51.85 0.27 1.52
CA LYS A 214 51.01 -0.43 0.54
C LYS A 214 50.12 0.54 -0.24
N ALA A 215 49.51 1.52 0.43
CA ALA A 215 48.69 2.53 -0.22
C ALA A 215 49.51 3.39 -1.20
N LEU A 216 50.69 3.87 -0.80
CA LEU A 216 51.58 4.66 -1.67
C LEU A 216 52.05 3.88 -2.90
N ALA A 217 52.39 2.60 -2.75
CA ALA A 217 52.81 1.75 -3.86
C ALA A 217 51.71 1.57 -4.92
N LEU A 218 50.44 1.65 -4.51
CA LEU A 218 49.28 1.51 -5.40
C LEU A 218 48.71 2.83 -5.91
N ALA A 219 48.98 3.97 -5.26
CA ALA A 219 48.32 5.25 -5.53
C ALA A 219 48.61 5.83 -6.93
N GLY A 220 49.60 5.28 -7.65
CA GLY A 220 50.00 5.75 -8.98
C GLY A 220 50.45 7.23 -8.98
N HIS A 221 50.73 7.77 -10.17
CA HIS A 221 51.13 9.19 -10.30
C HIS A 221 49.94 10.15 -10.44
N ASP A 222 48.79 9.67 -10.88
CA ASP A 222 47.68 10.51 -11.34
C ASP A 222 46.54 10.75 -10.34
N ASN A 223 46.57 10.09 -9.17
CA ASN A 223 45.49 10.18 -8.19
C ASN A 223 45.83 11.15 -7.05
N TYR A 224 45.75 12.45 -7.34
CA TYR A 224 46.13 13.53 -6.44
C TYR A 224 45.31 13.58 -5.15
N TYR A 225 44.01 13.27 -5.22
CA TYR A 225 43.16 13.24 -4.02
C TYR A 225 43.60 12.14 -3.05
N LEU A 226 43.76 10.90 -3.54
CA LEU A 226 44.25 9.80 -2.70
C LEU A 226 45.66 10.07 -2.18
N LYS A 227 46.54 10.65 -2.99
CA LYS A 227 47.90 11.04 -2.55
C LYS A 227 47.87 12.09 -1.43
N SER A 228 47.02 13.10 -1.53
CA SER A 228 46.83 14.10 -0.46
C SER A 228 46.32 13.43 0.82
N ASN A 229 45.36 12.49 0.71
CA ASN A 229 44.85 11.72 1.85
C ASN A 229 45.95 10.89 2.53
N ILE A 230 46.72 10.12 1.78
CA ILE A 230 47.78 9.28 2.36
C ILE A 230 48.82 10.15 3.08
N LEU A 231 49.24 11.27 2.47
CA LEU A 231 50.21 12.17 3.08
C LEU A 231 49.67 12.80 4.37
N HIS A 232 48.40 13.21 4.38
CA HIS A 232 47.75 13.73 5.57
C HIS A 232 47.70 12.68 6.69
N ASP A 233 47.33 11.44 6.38
CA ASP A 233 47.21 10.38 7.38
C ASP A 233 48.58 9.89 7.91
N ILE A 234 49.62 9.95 7.08
CA ILE A 234 51.02 9.77 7.54
C ILE A 234 51.40 10.89 8.51
N GLY A 235 51.05 12.14 8.19
CA GLY A 235 51.26 13.28 9.10
C GLY A 235 50.53 13.08 10.44
N PHE A 236 49.30 12.56 10.40
CA PHE A 236 48.54 12.20 11.60
C PHE A 236 49.26 11.13 12.42
N SER A 237 49.74 10.06 11.77
CA SER A 237 50.52 9.02 12.45
C SER A 237 51.77 9.57 13.16
N TYR A 238 52.50 10.50 12.53
CA TYR A 238 53.63 11.18 13.18
C TYR A 238 53.20 12.09 14.33
N SER A 239 52.08 12.80 14.21
CA SER A 239 51.58 13.64 15.30
C SER A 239 51.19 12.81 16.52
N GLN A 240 50.60 11.63 16.32
CA GLN A 240 50.27 10.68 17.38
C GLN A 240 51.51 10.07 18.05
N GLN A 241 52.65 10.05 17.36
CA GLN A 241 53.96 9.68 17.89
C GLN A 241 54.68 10.85 18.61
N ASN A 242 54.02 12.00 18.77
CA ASN A 242 54.63 13.25 19.27
C ASN A 242 55.76 13.81 18.39
N LYS A 243 55.87 13.39 17.12
CA LYS A 243 56.86 13.89 16.15
C LYS A 243 56.26 15.01 15.30
N GLN A 244 56.06 16.18 15.92
CA GLN A 244 55.27 17.26 15.30
C GLN A 244 55.93 17.89 14.07
N ASP A 245 57.28 18.00 14.02
CA ASP A 245 57.97 18.52 12.83
C ASP A 245 57.72 17.65 11.60
N SER A 246 57.77 16.33 11.78
CA SER A 246 57.43 15.36 10.73
C SER A 246 55.95 15.48 10.34
N ALA A 247 55.05 15.60 11.33
CA ALA A 247 53.63 15.79 11.07
C ALA A 247 53.36 17.02 10.19
N VAL A 248 53.93 18.17 10.56
CA VAL A 248 53.83 19.43 9.81
C VAL A 248 54.34 19.26 8.38
N LEU A 249 55.51 18.64 8.17
CA LEU A 249 56.05 18.40 6.83
C LEU A 249 55.07 17.63 5.94
N TYR A 250 54.49 16.55 6.44
CA TYR A 250 53.56 15.72 5.68
C TYR A 250 52.21 16.42 5.46
N TYR A 251 51.71 17.13 6.46
CA TYR A 251 50.50 17.95 6.33
C TYR A 251 50.67 19.07 5.29
N GLN A 252 51.82 19.76 5.25
CA GLN A 252 52.09 20.78 4.23
C GLN A 252 52.12 20.18 2.83
N LYS A 253 52.77 19.02 2.63
CA LYS A 253 52.74 18.29 1.34
C LYS A 253 51.31 17.95 0.92
N ALA A 254 50.48 17.48 1.86
CA ALA A 254 49.08 17.21 1.60
C ALA A 254 48.29 18.49 1.24
N LEU A 255 48.55 19.60 1.95
CA LEU A 255 47.88 20.89 1.75
C LEU A 255 48.19 21.49 0.38
N THR A 256 49.42 21.37 -0.09
CA THR A 256 49.82 21.84 -1.43
C THR A 256 48.96 21.17 -2.50
N ILE A 257 48.82 19.84 -2.44
CA ILE A 257 47.98 19.10 -3.38
C ILE A 257 46.51 19.51 -3.23
N ALA A 258 46.00 19.56 -2.00
CA ALA A 258 44.60 19.92 -1.76
C ALA A 258 44.24 21.35 -2.22
N SER A 259 45.20 22.28 -2.13
CA SER A 259 45.03 23.65 -2.59
C SER A 259 45.05 23.74 -4.12
N GLN A 260 45.97 23.04 -4.78
CA GLN A 260 46.11 23.03 -6.23
C GLN A 260 44.85 22.51 -6.96
N TYR A 261 44.19 21.49 -6.40
CA TYR A 261 43.04 20.83 -7.04
C TYR A 261 41.69 21.18 -6.40
N GLY A 262 41.65 22.16 -5.49
CA GLY A 262 40.39 22.65 -4.93
C GLY A 262 39.66 21.70 -3.97
N PHE A 263 40.38 20.80 -3.28
CA PHE A 263 39.79 19.87 -2.31
C PHE A 263 39.44 20.56 -0.99
N THR A 264 38.33 21.32 -0.98
CA THR A 264 37.92 22.17 0.17
C THR A 264 37.77 21.38 1.47
N GLU A 265 37.06 20.25 1.44
CA GLU A 265 36.96 19.34 2.60
C GLU A 265 38.34 18.95 3.14
N LYS A 266 39.25 18.55 2.24
CA LYS A 266 40.57 18.09 2.65
C LYS A 266 41.42 19.22 3.22
N LYS A 267 41.28 20.44 2.70
CA LYS A 267 41.93 21.65 3.23
C LYS A 267 41.47 21.94 4.68
N ILE A 268 40.20 21.70 5.01
CA ILE A 268 39.68 21.90 6.38
C ILE A 268 40.34 20.91 7.35
N GLU A 269 40.37 19.62 6.99
CA GLU A 269 41.02 18.59 7.81
C GLU A 269 42.51 18.87 8.01
N ILE A 270 43.23 19.22 6.94
CA ILE A 270 44.66 19.46 6.99
C ILE A 270 44.99 20.74 7.79
N THR A 271 44.24 21.84 7.59
CA THR A 271 44.49 23.10 8.31
C THR A 271 44.24 22.97 9.81
N LYS A 272 43.23 22.20 10.21
CA LYS A 272 42.99 21.87 11.63
C LYS A 272 44.17 21.10 12.22
N ASN A 273 44.65 20.06 11.54
CA ASN A 273 45.77 19.27 12.06
C ASN A 273 47.11 20.04 12.05
N LEU A 274 47.30 20.98 11.11
CA LEU A 274 48.43 21.91 11.14
C LEU A 274 48.34 22.84 12.35
N GLU A 275 47.18 23.45 12.62
CA GLU A 275 46.95 24.26 13.82
C GLU A 275 47.32 23.48 15.11
N GLU A 276 46.82 22.25 15.24
CA GLU A 276 47.13 21.39 16.40
C GLU A 276 48.62 21.04 16.50
N ALA A 277 49.28 20.71 15.39
CA ALA A 277 50.70 20.38 15.36
C ALA A 277 51.58 21.59 15.72
N TYR A 278 51.28 22.77 15.17
CA TYR A 278 51.99 24.01 15.50
C TYR A 278 51.74 24.47 16.93
N THR A 279 50.55 24.20 17.48
CA THR A 279 50.27 24.43 18.91
C THR A 279 51.20 23.60 19.78
N LYS A 280 51.38 22.31 19.47
CA LYS A 280 52.32 21.43 20.18
C LYS A 280 53.79 21.82 20.00
N LEU A 281 54.13 22.55 18.93
CA LEU A 281 55.46 23.12 18.68
C LEU A 281 55.65 24.52 19.30
N ASN A 282 54.61 25.10 19.91
CA ASN A 282 54.58 26.49 20.41
C ASN A 282 54.85 27.57 19.33
N ASP A 283 54.52 27.30 18.07
CA ASP A 283 54.64 28.28 16.97
C ASP A 283 53.36 29.10 16.83
N LEU A 284 53.25 30.16 17.64
CA LEU A 284 52.05 31.00 17.72
C LEU A 284 51.67 31.66 16.38
N GLN A 285 52.66 32.01 15.55
CA GLN A 285 52.42 32.65 14.27
C GLN A 285 51.69 31.69 13.31
N ASN A 286 52.18 30.46 13.19
CA ASN A 286 51.54 29.47 12.33
C ASN A 286 50.21 28.97 12.92
N VAL A 287 50.06 28.88 14.25
CA VAL A 287 48.77 28.60 14.89
C VAL A 287 47.71 29.60 14.44
N GLN A 288 47.97 30.91 14.56
CA GLN A 288 47.01 31.94 14.14
C GLN A 288 46.68 31.87 12.65
N LYS A 289 47.70 31.67 11.81
CA LYS A 289 47.55 31.53 10.36
C LYS A 289 46.62 30.38 9.98
N TYR A 290 46.85 29.19 10.53
CA TYR A 290 46.05 28.01 10.17
C TYR A 290 44.68 27.99 10.84
N LYS A 291 44.55 28.57 12.03
CA LYS A 291 43.26 28.81 12.68
C LYS A 291 42.36 29.71 11.83
N LEU A 292 42.86 30.87 11.40
CA LEU A 292 42.11 31.79 10.54
C LEU A 292 41.71 31.12 9.23
N LYS A 293 42.66 30.45 8.56
CA LYS A 293 42.38 29.71 7.32
C LYS A 293 41.33 28.61 7.51
N ASN A 294 41.32 27.92 8.65
CA ASN A 294 40.32 26.91 8.94
C ASN A 294 38.92 27.53 9.14
N LEU A 295 38.84 28.67 9.83
CA LEU A 295 37.60 29.41 10.04
C LEU A 295 37.02 29.92 8.72
N GLU A 296 37.82 30.56 7.87
CA GLU A 296 37.39 31.06 6.55
C GLU A 296 36.79 29.93 5.68
N LEU A 297 37.45 28.76 5.69
CA LEU A 297 36.96 27.58 4.96
C LEU A 297 35.65 27.04 5.54
N LYS A 298 35.48 27.06 6.87
CA LYS A 298 34.26 26.61 7.56
C LYS A 298 33.08 27.56 7.34
N ASP A 299 33.32 28.86 7.39
CA ASP A 299 32.28 29.87 7.18
C ASP A 299 31.74 29.80 5.75
N SER A 300 32.60 29.55 4.76
CA SER A 300 32.20 29.33 3.38
C SER A 300 31.29 28.11 3.16
N ILE A 301 31.21 27.16 4.10
CA ILE A 301 30.43 25.92 3.95
C ILE A 301 29.23 25.83 4.91
N ALA A 302 29.22 26.62 5.99
CA ALA A 302 28.20 26.57 7.04
C ALA A 302 26.78 26.81 6.51
N TYR A 303 26.62 27.73 5.54
CA TYR A 303 25.33 27.99 4.90
C TYR A 303 24.78 26.74 4.19
N ASN A 304 25.60 26.06 3.39
CA ASN A 304 25.19 24.86 2.64
C ASN A 304 24.83 23.70 3.58
N GLN A 305 25.56 23.55 4.68
CA GLN A 305 25.26 22.53 5.69
C GLN A 305 23.91 22.80 6.39
N LYS A 306 23.68 24.04 6.84
CA LYS A 306 22.41 24.42 7.48
C LYS A 306 21.21 24.21 6.54
N MET A 307 21.35 24.59 5.28
CA MET A 307 20.31 24.38 4.27
C MET A 307 20.02 22.89 4.04
N ALA A 308 21.05 22.05 3.94
CA ALA A 308 20.88 20.60 3.77
C ALA A 308 20.21 19.92 4.98
N VAL A 309 20.54 20.35 6.20
CA VAL A 309 19.89 19.87 7.43
C VAL A 309 18.42 20.27 7.43
N ASN A 310 18.13 21.56 7.21
CA ASN A 310 16.75 22.06 7.16
C ASN A 310 15.92 21.34 6.09
N GLN A 311 16.46 21.14 4.88
CA GLN A 311 15.77 20.39 3.83
C GLN A 311 15.50 18.93 4.24
N THR A 312 16.45 18.28 4.92
CA THR A 312 16.29 16.91 5.41
C THR A 312 15.21 16.84 6.49
N LEU A 313 15.14 17.82 7.39
CA LEU A 313 14.11 17.93 8.42
C LEU A 313 12.74 18.23 7.81
N ASN A 314 12.63 19.22 6.92
CA ASN A 314 11.39 19.57 6.23
C ASN A 314 10.81 18.38 5.45
N LYS A 315 11.66 17.62 4.72
CA LYS A 315 11.21 16.40 4.03
C LYS A 315 10.64 15.35 5.00
N LYS A 316 11.16 15.27 6.23
CA LYS A 316 10.60 14.37 7.25
C LYS A 316 9.27 14.89 7.77
N GLU A 317 9.14 16.18 8.01
CA GLU A 317 7.88 16.82 8.41
C GLU A 317 6.81 16.57 7.34
N GLU A 318 7.10 16.85 6.07
CA GLU A 318 6.17 16.57 4.95
C GLU A 318 5.78 15.09 4.85
N ASN A 319 6.72 14.16 5.10
CA ASN A 319 6.44 12.73 5.08
C ASN A 319 5.60 12.29 6.28
N PHE A 320 5.85 12.85 7.46
CA PHE A 320 5.07 12.61 8.66
C PHE A 320 3.65 13.16 8.48
N ASP A 321 3.51 14.38 7.97
CA ASP A 321 2.22 15.00 7.65
C ASP A 321 1.44 14.16 6.63
N ARG A 322 2.08 13.68 5.56
CA ARG A 322 1.43 12.76 4.62
C ARG A 322 0.97 11.46 5.26
N GLN A 323 1.79 10.87 6.13
CA GLN A 323 1.39 9.65 6.87
C GLN A 323 0.22 9.93 7.82
N LEU A 324 0.25 11.07 8.50
CA LEU A 324 -0.80 11.52 9.40
C LEU A 324 -2.11 11.77 8.64
N ILE A 325 -2.06 12.48 7.52
CA ILE A 325 -3.22 12.72 6.63
C ILE A 325 -3.81 11.40 6.13
N LYS A 326 -2.97 10.44 5.71
CA LYS A 326 -3.43 9.11 5.26
C LYS A 326 -4.06 8.31 6.41
N SER A 327 -3.51 8.39 7.61
CA SER A 327 -4.08 7.77 8.80
C SER A 327 -5.45 8.39 9.15
N HIS A 328 -5.54 9.73 9.13
CA HIS A 328 -6.78 10.44 9.36
C HIS A 328 -7.85 10.13 8.30
N SER A 329 -7.51 10.08 7.02
CA SER A 329 -8.48 9.73 5.96
C SER A 329 -9.01 8.30 6.12
N LEU A 330 -8.14 7.34 6.49
CA LEU A 330 -8.55 5.98 6.82
C LEU A 330 -9.52 5.95 8.02
N SER A 331 -9.20 6.69 9.08
CA SER A 331 -10.05 6.76 10.28
C SER A 331 -11.42 7.38 10.01
N LYS A 332 -11.49 8.45 9.19
CA LYS A 332 -12.76 9.07 8.79
C LYS A 332 -13.64 8.11 8.00
N GLY A 333 -13.05 7.33 7.08
CA GLY A 333 -13.78 6.31 6.32
C GLY A 333 -14.37 5.19 7.19
N LEU A 334 -13.64 4.77 8.24
CA LEU A 334 -14.16 3.79 9.19
C LEU A 334 -15.32 4.36 10.03
N ILE A 335 -15.20 5.61 10.49
CA ILE A 335 -16.26 6.28 11.27
C ILE A 335 -17.53 6.44 10.42
N THR A 336 -17.41 6.88 9.16
CA THR A 336 -18.58 7.02 8.27
C THR A 336 -19.23 5.67 7.98
N ALA A 337 -18.45 4.62 7.75
CA ALA A 337 -18.98 3.26 7.58
C ALA A 337 -19.75 2.77 8.83
N CYS A 338 -19.23 3.04 10.03
CA CYS A 338 -19.91 2.69 11.28
C CYS A 338 -21.23 3.46 11.45
N ILE A 339 -21.26 4.76 11.13
CA ILE A 339 -22.48 5.57 11.19
C ILE A 339 -23.53 5.05 10.21
N ILE A 340 -23.14 4.72 8.98
CA ILE A 340 -24.04 4.14 7.97
C ILE A 340 -24.60 2.80 8.46
N LEU A 341 -23.74 1.93 9.01
CA LEU A 341 -24.17 0.65 9.56
C LEU A 341 -25.20 0.83 10.68
N LEU A 342 -24.97 1.78 11.60
CA LEU A 342 -25.90 2.09 12.68
C LEU A 342 -27.24 2.64 12.16
N LEU A 343 -27.23 3.49 11.12
CA LEU A 343 -28.45 3.98 10.50
C LEU A 343 -29.25 2.86 9.82
N VAL A 344 -28.57 1.94 9.12
CA VAL A 344 -29.22 0.78 8.51
C VAL A 344 -29.82 -0.14 9.58
N LEU A 345 -29.08 -0.45 10.64
CA LEU A 345 -29.58 -1.20 11.79
C LEU A 345 -30.80 -0.52 12.43
N GLY A 346 -30.73 0.80 12.62
CA GLY A 346 -31.84 1.60 13.13
C GLY A 346 -33.09 1.51 12.23
N ALA A 347 -32.93 1.61 10.92
CA ALA A 347 -34.02 1.49 9.96
C ALA A 347 -34.66 0.09 9.95
N VAL A 348 -33.84 -0.97 10.05
CA VAL A 348 -34.32 -2.36 10.15
C VAL A 348 -35.12 -2.57 11.43
N ILE A 349 -34.59 -2.11 12.58
CA ILE A 349 -35.26 -2.21 13.88
C ILE A 349 -36.58 -1.44 13.86
N PHE A 350 -36.59 -0.22 13.30
CA PHE A 350 -37.78 0.60 13.17
C PHE A 350 -38.85 -0.06 12.28
N ASN A 351 -38.46 -0.62 11.14
CA ASN A 351 -39.37 -1.34 10.25
C ASN A 351 -39.97 -2.57 10.95
N MET A 352 -39.13 -3.37 11.63
CA MET A 352 -39.60 -4.51 12.42
C MET A 352 -40.61 -4.10 13.50
N PHE A 353 -40.37 -2.98 14.20
CA PHE A 353 -41.27 -2.48 15.22
C PHE A 353 -42.60 -1.97 14.63
N SER A 354 -42.53 -1.21 13.54
CA SER A 354 -43.70 -0.71 12.80
C SER A 354 -44.58 -1.86 12.29
N LEU A 355 -43.97 -2.90 11.72
CA LEU A 355 -44.68 -4.08 11.22
C LEU A 355 -45.37 -4.85 12.37
N ARG A 356 -44.68 -5.04 13.51
CA ARG A 356 -45.29 -5.65 14.70
C ARG A 356 -46.51 -4.85 15.19
N LYS A 357 -46.43 -3.51 15.20
CA LYS A 357 -47.55 -2.65 15.59
C LYS A 357 -48.73 -2.81 14.64
N LYS A 358 -48.50 -2.87 13.32
CA LYS A 358 -49.55 -3.13 12.31
C LYS A 358 -50.21 -4.49 12.52
N HIS A 359 -49.43 -5.56 12.72
CA HIS A 359 -49.96 -6.90 12.96
C HIS A 359 -50.82 -6.95 14.22
N LYS A 360 -50.37 -6.36 15.34
CA LYS A 360 -51.17 -6.26 16.57
C LYS A 360 -52.51 -5.56 16.34
N LYS A 361 -52.53 -4.46 15.57
CA LYS A 361 -53.77 -3.75 15.26
C LYS A 361 -54.75 -4.62 14.45
N ALA A 362 -54.27 -5.29 13.41
CA ALA A 362 -55.11 -6.12 12.57
C ALA A 362 -55.62 -7.38 13.30
N VAL A 363 -54.81 -8.02 14.16
CA VAL A 363 -55.31 -9.11 15.03
C VAL A 363 -56.31 -8.60 16.05
N ALA A 364 -56.12 -7.43 16.66
CA ALA A 364 -57.08 -6.85 17.59
C ALA A 364 -58.44 -6.56 16.92
N GLN A 365 -58.43 -6.10 15.67
CA GLN A 365 -59.65 -5.94 14.87
C GLN A 365 -60.37 -7.27 14.65
N ILE A 366 -59.65 -8.31 14.21
CA ILE A 366 -60.21 -9.66 14.05
C ILE A 366 -60.70 -10.26 15.38
N TYR A 367 -60.04 -9.90 16.49
CA TYR A 367 -60.45 -10.32 17.82
C TYR A 367 -61.80 -9.70 18.22
N GLN A 368 -61.96 -8.39 18.04
CA GLN A 368 -63.16 -7.64 18.45
C GLN A 368 -64.34 -7.76 17.49
N GLN A 369 -64.10 -7.76 16.18
CA GLN A 369 -65.14 -7.62 15.15
C GLN A 369 -65.34 -8.90 14.31
N GLY A 370 -64.51 -9.93 14.51
CA GLY A 370 -64.48 -11.11 13.63
C GLY A 370 -63.76 -10.84 12.30
N ILE A 371 -63.76 -11.83 11.40
CA ILE A 371 -63.23 -11.65 10.05
C ILE A 371 -64.30 -10.92 9.23
N THR A 372 -64.00 -9.70 8.77
CA THR A 372 -64.85 -9.02 7.78
C THR A 372 -64.89 -9.84 6.50
N PRO A 373 -66.04 -10.02 5.83
CA PRO A 373 -66.10 -10.70 4.55
C PRO A 373 -65.09 -10.06 3.60
N VAL A 374 -64.11 -10.83 3.16
CA VAL A 374 -63.17 -10.36 2.15
C VAL A 374 -63.97 -10.14 0.89
N ALA A 375 -64.01 -8.90 0.41
CA ALA A 375 -64.38 -8.64 -0.97
C ALA A 375 -63.28 -9.34 -1.80
N TYR A 376 -63.60 -10.53 -2.32
CA TYR A 376 -62.76 -11.12 -3.34
C TYR A 376 -62.79 -10.15 -4.52
N GLU A 377 -61.68 -9.45 -4.76
CA GLU A 377 -61.46 -8.84 -6.06
C GLU A 377 -61.64 -9.95 -7.10
N GLU A 378 -62.39 -9.68 -8.18
CA GLU A 378 -62.57 -10.65 -9.27
C GLU A 378 -61.19 -10.96 -9.88
N ASP A 379 -60.54 -12.00 -9.36
CA ASP A 379 -59.30 -12.56 -9.91
C ASP A 379 -59.62 -13.07 -11.32
N SER A 380 -59.05 -12.41 -12.34
CA SER A 380 -59.24 -12.66 -13.77
C SER A 380 -58.49 -13.90 -14.29
N LEU A 381 -58.01 -14.77 -13.42
CA LEU A 381 -57.07 -15.86 -13.75
C LEU A 381 -57.50 -17.28 -13.32
N GLU A 382 -58.78 -17.50 -12.96
CA GLU A 382 -59.36 -18.86 -12.82
C GLU A 382 -60.22 -19.26 -14.04
N ALA A 383 -59.93 -18.71 -15.22
CA ALA A 383 -60.59 -19.02 -16.48
C ALA A 383 -59.74 -19.96 -17.36
N GLU A 384 -59.24 -21.09 -16.83
CA GLU A 384 -58.63 -22.14 -17.66
C GLU A 384 -58.51 -23.46 -16.86
N ASP A 385 -59.63 -24.17 -16.70
CA ASP A 385 -59.64 -25.62 -16.95
C ASP A 385 -61.06 -26.14 -17.22
N GLN A 386 -61.17 -27.06 -18.18
CA GLN A 386 -62.37 -27.33 -18.96
C GLN A 386 -63.40 -28.23 -18.26
N SER A 387 -64.62 -27.72 -18.06
CA SER A 387 -65.89 -28.28 -18.60
C SER A 387 -67.09 -27.51 -18.00
N ASP A 388 -67.89 -26.91 -18.88
CA ASP A 388 -69.22 -26.34 -18.62
C ASP A 388 -69.33 -25.09 -17.70
N ASN A 389 -68.72 -23.96 -18.13
CA ASN A 389 -68.97 -22.63 -17.55
C ASN A 389 -69.73 -21.70 -18.52
N ASN A 390 -70.98 -22.05 -18.78
CA ASN A 390 -72.06 -21.06 -18.87
C ASN A 390 -73.05 -21.45 -17.78
N ILE A 391 -72.99 -20.80 -16.62
CA ILE A 391 -74.10 -20.84 -15.65
C ILE A 391 -75.04 -19.72 -16.13
N PRO A 392 -76.20 -20.02 -16.73
CA PRO A 392 -77.17 -18.98 -17.02
C PRO A 392 -77.57 -18.35 -15.69
N THR A 393 -77.54 -17.02 -15.63
CA THR A 393 -78.04 -16.22 -14.50
C THR A 393 -79.55 -16.40 -14.23
N ASP A 394 -80.21 -17.31 -14.95
CA ASP A 394 -81.63 -17.61 -14.85
C ASP A 394 -81.89 -19.14 -14.70
N ILE A 395 -81.13 -19.81 -13.82
CA ILE A 395 -81.57 -21.11 -13.32
C ILE A 395 -82.80 -20.85 -12.43
N LYS A 396 -84.00 -21.16 -12.93
CA LYS A 396 -85.22 -21.21 -12.11
C LYS A 396 -85.13 -22.38 -11.13
N ILE A 397 -84.54 -22.12 -9.97
CA ILE A 397 -84.55 -23.02 -8.82
C ILE A 397 -85.89 -22.83 -8.10
N SER A 398 -86.63 -23.90 -7.82
CA SER A 398 -87.85 -23.79 -7.02
C SER A 398 -87.51 -23.32 -5.60
N VAL A 399 -88.41 -22.57 -4.97
CA VAL A 399 -88.22 -22.08 -3.59
C VAL A 399 -87.92 -23.25 -2.64
N GLU A 400 -88.63 -24.36 -2.80
CA GLU A 400 -88.43 -25.61 -2.03
C GLU A 400 -87.01 -26.19 -2.21
N THR A 401 -86.47 -26.18 -3.43
CA THR A 401 -85.09 -26.68 -3.70
C THR A 401 -84.04 -25.72 -3.15
N GLU A 402 -84.26 -24.42 -3.26
CA GLU A 402 -83.37 -23.40 -2.70
C GLU A 402 -83.33 -23.48 -1.16
N GLU A 403 -84.48 -23.65 -0.51
CA GLU A 403 -84.58 -23.86 0.93
C GLU A 403 -83.92 -25.17 1.38
N HIS A 404 -84.09 -26.26 0.63
CA HIS A 404 -83.41 -27.54 0.90
C HIS A 404 -81.88 -27.40 0.81
N ILE A 405 -81.36 -26.71 -0.21
CA ILE A 405 -79.92 -26.42 -0.33
C ILE A 405 -79.44 -25.57 0.84
N LEU A 406 -80.17 -24.52 1.23
CA LEU A 406 -79.80 -23.67 2.35
C LEU A 406 -79.81 -24.42 3.68
N ALA A 407 -80.80 -25.28 3.92
CA ALA A 407 -80.84 -26.14 5.11
C ALA A 407 -79.67 -27.13 5.12
N GLY A 408 -79.35 -27.73 3.97
CA GLY A 408 -78.19 -28.59 3.80
C GLY A 408 -76.85 -27.90 4.04
N LEU A 409 -76.70 -26.67 3.54
CA LEU A 409 -75.52 -25.84 3.78
C LEU A 409 -75.37 -25.46 5.26
N ARG A 410 -76.47 -25.19 5.98
CA ARG A 410 -76.43 -24.95 7.43
C ARG A 410 -75.94 -26.19 8.18
N ALA A 411 -76.50 -27.37 7.91
CA ALA A 411 -76.05 -28.61 8.52
C ALA A 411 -74.58 -28.91 8.21
N PHE A 412 -74.15 -28.65 6.98
CA PHE A 412 -72.75 -28.78 6.54
C PHE A 412 -71.80 -27.83 7.27
N GLU A 413 -72.22 -26.57 7.49
CA GLU A 413 -71.49 -25.58 8.29
C GLU A 413 -71.43 -25.98 9.78
N GLU A 414 -72.55 -26.40 10.38
CA GLU A 414 -72.67 -26.79 11.79
C GLU A 414 -71.86 -28.04 12.13
N ASN A 415 -71.81 -29.02 11.23
CA ASN A 415 -71.03 -30.25 11.40
C ASN A 415 -69.54 -30.07 11.09
N PHE A 416 -69.10 -28.88 10.67
CA PHE A 416 -67.74 -28.58 10.24
C PHE A 416 -67.22 -29.48 9.10
N ASP A 417 -68.14 -30.00 8.26
CA ASP A 417 -67.83 -30.95 7.20
C ASP A 417 -66.93 -30.36 6.10
N PHE A 418 -66.89 -29.03 6.01
CA PHE A 418 -65.95 -28.30 5.15
C PHE A 418 -64.47 -28.55 5.47
N ASN A 419 -64.13 -29.03 6.68
CA ASN A 419 -62.75 -29.38 7.05
C ASN A 419 -62.28 -30.74 6.50
N LYS A 420 -63.15 -31.51 5.81
CA LYS A 420 -62.77 -32.77 5.16
C LYS A 420 -61.82 -32.51 3.98
N LYS A 421 -60.68 -33.23 3.92
CA LYS A 421 -59.63 -33.03 2.91
C LYS A 421 -60.13 -33.14 1.46
N ASN A 422 -61.09 -34.03 1.19
CA ASN A 422 -61.59 -34.31 -0.15
C ASN A 422 -62.94 -33.64 -0.45
N ILE A 423 -63.26 -32.51 0.21
CA ILE A 423 -64.49 -31.80 -0.09
C ILE A 423 -64.42 -31.16 -1.48
N SER A 424 -65.39 -31.49 -2.32
CA SER A 424 -65.55 -30.90 -3.64
C SER A 424 -67.01 -30.53 -3.85
N ARG A 425 -67.27 -29.67 -4.83
CA ARG A 425 -68.65 -29.29 -5.21
C ARG A 425 -69.51 -30.52 -5.52
N TYR A 426 -68.92 -31.52 -6.17
CA TYR A 426 -69.58 -32.78 -6.51
C TYR A 426 -69.93 -33.61 -5.27
N ASN A 427 -69.03 -33.72 -4.30
CA ASN A 427 -69.31 -34.49 -3.10
C ASN A 427 -70.38 -33.84 -2.22
N LEU A 428 -70.38 -32.51 -2.11
CA LEU A 428 -71.41 -31.81 -1.35
C LEU A 428 -72.78 -31.85 -2.05
N SER A 429 -72.83 -31.68 -3.37
CA SER A 429 -74.09 -31.77 -4.11
C SER A 429 -74.73 -33.16 -3.99
N ASN A 430 -73.92 -34.23 -4.07
CA ASN A 430 -74.39 -35.60 -3.88
C ASN A 430 -74.87 -35.85 -2.45
N ALA A 431 -74.16 -35.35 -1.44
CA ALA A 431 -74.56 -35.49 -0.04
C ALA A 431 -75.91 -34.81 0.26
N LEU A 432 -76.19 -33.69 -0.41
CA LEU A 432 -77.46 -32.97 -0.30
C LEU A 432 -78.53 -33.48 -1.27
N ASN A 433 -78.20 -34.43 -2.15
CA ASN A 433 -79.04 -34.93 -3.24
C ASN A 433 -79.56 -33.81 -4.17
N VAL A 434 -78.66 -32.91 -4.60
CA VAL A 434 -78.97 -31.75 -5.46
C VAL A 434 -78.00 -31.64 -6.63
N ASN A 435 -78.39 -30.85 -7.64
CA ASN A 435 -77.53 -30.56 -8.79
C ASN A 435 -76.36 -29.64 -8.41
N THR A 436 -75.14 -29.94 -8.90
CA THR A 436 -73.92 -29.14 -8.68
C THR A 436 -74.06 -27.68 -9.13
N LYS A 437 -74.77 -27.43 -10.24
CA LYS A 437 -75.03 -26.08 -10.75
C LYS A 437 -75.96 -25.30 -9.81
N TYR A 438 -76.95 -25.97 -9.21
CA TYR A 438 -77.88 -25.35 -8.24
C TYR A 438 -77.15 -24.99 -6.95
N LEU A 439 -76.30 -25.89 -6.45
CA LEU A 439 -75.46 -25.64 -5.27
C LEU A 439 -74.55 -24.43 -5.48
N SER A 440 -73.84 -24.35 -6.62
CA SER A 440 -73.00 -23.19 -6.94
C SER A 440 -73.81 -21.89 -7.06
N ALA A 441 -74.98 -21.93 -7.71
CA ALA A 441 -75.84 -20.76 -7.85
C ALA A 441 -76.36 -20.25 -6.50
N VAL A 442 -76.79 -21.16 -5.60
CA VAL A 442 -77.26 -20.80 -4.25
C VAL A 442 -76.11 -20.24 -3.39
N ILE A 443 -74.92 -20.85 -3.41
CA ILE A 443 -73.75 -20.31 -2.69
C ILE A 443 -73.39 -18.92 -3.22
N LYS A 444 -73.36 -18.73 -4.54
CA LYS A 444 -73.04 -17.42 -5.12
C LYS A 444 -74.11 -16.38 -4.77
N LYS A 445 -75.40 -16.74 -4.84
CA LYS A 445 -76.54 -15.84 -4.54
C LYS A 445 -76.57 -15.42 -3.06
N HIS A 446 -76.39 -16.35 -2.13
CA HIS A 446 -76.59 -16.09 -0.69
C HIS A 446 -75.32 -15.80 0.09
N LYS A 447 -74.16 -16.29 -0.37
CA LYS A 447 -72.88 -16.12 0.32
C LYS A 447 -71.90 -15.25 -0.46
N ASN A 448 -72.22 -14.88 -1.71
CA ASN A 448 -71.37 -14.12 -2.64
C ASN A 448 -69.97 -14.72 -2.86
N PHE A 449 -69.85 -16.05 -2.76
CA PHE A 449 -68.61 -16.78 -2.97
C PHE A 449 -68.74 -17.78 -4.11
N ASN A 450 -67.64 -18.08 -4.80
CA ASN A 450 -67.54 -19.34 -5.52
C ASN A 450 -67.35 -20.50 -4.53
N PHE A 451 -67.47 -21.76 -4.98
CA PHE A 451 -67.41 -22.91 -4.06
C PHE A 451 -66.08 -22.98 -3.29
N ASN A 452 -64.94 -22.77 -3.96
CA ASN A 452 -63.62 -22.83 -3.32
C ASN A 452 -63.43 -21.69 -2.31
N GLN A 453 -63.84 -20.48 -2.68
CA GLN A 453 -63.85 -19.30 -1.80
C GLN A 453 -64.71 -19.55 -0.56
N TYR A 454 -65.89 -20.13 -0.74
CA TYR A 454 -66.79 -20.46 0.36
C TYR A 454 -66.16 -21.46 1.34
N ILE A 455 -65.58 -22.56 0.82
CA ILE A 455 -64.88 -23.55 1.65
C ILE A 455 -63.67 -22.93 2.36
N ASN A 456 -62.84 -22.17 1.65
CA ASN A 456 -61.68 -21.50 2.22
C ASN A 456 -62.08 -20.49 3.32
N HIS A 457 -63.12 -19.70 3.08
CA HIS A 457 -63.65 -18.76 4.05
C HIS A 457 -64.11 -19.45 5.32
N LEU A 458 -64.86 -20.55 5.20
CA LEU A 458 -65.31 -21.35 6.36
C LEU A 458 -64.12 -21.95 7.13
N ARG A 459 -63.15 -22.55 6.42
CA ARG A 459 -61.94 -23.14 7.02
C ARG A 459 -61.11 -22.13 7.80
N ILE A 460 -60.85 -20.96 7.20
CA ILE A 460 -60.06 -19.90 7.86
C ILE A 460 -60.83 -19.30 9.04
N ASN A 461 -62.15 -19.08 8.93
CA ASN A 461 -62.96 -18.64 10.08
C ASN A 461 -62.95 -19.65 11.22
N TYR A 462 -63.11 -20.94 10.92
CA TYR A 462 -63.07 -22.00 11.90
C TYR A 462 -61.75 -22.00 12.67
N ILE A 463 -60.61 -22.00 11.97
CA ILE A 463 -59.30 -22.04 12.64
C ILE A 463 -58.99 -20.75 13.39
N VAL A 464 -59.41 -19.59 12.90
CA VAL A 464 -59.27 -18.33 13.63
C VAL A 464 -60.12 -18.35 14.91
N GLY A 465 -61.34 -18.89 14.85
CA GLY A 465 -62.17 -19.13 16.03
C GLY A 465 -61.49 -20.04 17.06
N LYS A 466 -60.92 -21.16 16.61
CA LYS A 466 -60.14 -22.08 17.46
C LYS A 466 -58.92 -21.40 18.07
N LEU A 467 -58.14 -20.65 17.28
CA LEU A 467 -56.97 -19.92 17.78
C LEU A 467 -57.34 -18.86 18.83
N LYS A 468 -58.48 -18.17 18.65
CA LYS A 468 -59.00 -17.18 19.61
C LYS A 468 -59.41 -17.83 20.93
N ASN A 469 -60.25 -18.86 20.85
CA ASN A 469 -60.99 -19.38 22.01
C ASN A 469 -60.27 -20.54 22.73
N GLU A 470 -59.36 -21.23 22.04
CA GLU A 470 -58.72 -22.45 22.52
C GLU A 470 -57.18 -22.34 22.43
N PRO A 471 -56.50 -21.84 23.49
CA PRO A 471 -55.06 -21.54 23.47
C PRO A 471 -54.15 -22.73 23.08
N GLN A 472 -54.60 -23.98 23.26
CA GLN A 472 -53.86 -25.15 22.83
C GLN A 472 -53.58 -25.18 21.33
N TYR A 473 -54.48 -24.63 20.50
CA TYR A 473 -54.29 -24.56 19.04
C TYR A 473 -53.13 -23.63 18.65
N ARG A 474 -52.77 -22.66 19.50
CA ARG A 474 -51.65 -21.74 19.27
C ARG A 474 -50.29 -22.43 19.39
N LYS A 475 -50.23 -23.59 20.05
CA LYS A 475 -49.01 -24.41 20.22
C LYS A 475 -48.77 -25.37 19.04
N TYR A 476 -49.76 -25.55 18.17
CA TYR A 476 -49.63 -26.46 17.03
C TYR A 476 -48.75 -25.86 15.93
N LYS A 477 -48.00 -26.72 15.25
CA LYS A 477 -47.24 -26.34 14.05
C LYS A 477 -48.23 -25.95 12.95
N ILE A 478 -47.87 -24.97 12.12
CA ILE A 478 -48.75 -24.47 11.04
C ILE A 478 -49.17 -25.60 10.08
N ASN A 479 -48.29 -26.58 9.82
CA ASN A 479 -48.63 -27.76 9.01
C ASN A 479 -49.79 -28.58 9.61
N HIS A 480 -49.85 -28.68 10.94
CA HIS A 480 -50.93 -29.38 11.62
C HIS A 480 -52.23 -28.56 11.59
N LEU A 481 -52.15 -27.23 11.72
CA LEU A 481 -53.30 -26.33 11.53
C LEU A 481 -53.90 -26.44 10.12
N ALA A 482 -53.04 -26.56 9.10
CA ALA A 482 -53.46 -26.81 7.71
C ALA A 482 -54.17 -28.17 7.56
N GLU A 483 -53.67 -29.20 8.23
CA GLU A 483 -54.25 -30.54 8.17
C GLU A 483 -55.65 -30.61 8.81
N ILE A 484 -55.84 -30.03 10.00
CA ILE A 484 -57.15 -30.04 10.70
C ILE A 484 -58.21 -29.17 10.00
N THR A 485 -57.78 -28.23 9.15
CA THR A 485 -58.66 -27.42 8.31
C THR A 485 -58.89 -28.03 6.94
N GLY A 486 -58.31 -29.21 6.64
CA GLY A 486 -58.53 -29.92 5.39
C GLY A 486 -57.73 -29.41 4.19
N TYR A 487 -56.68 -28.60 4.39
CA TYR A 487 -55.77 -28.22 3.31
C TYR A 487 -54.78 -29.35 2.99
N SER A 488 -54.47 -29.51 1.71
CA SER A 488 -53.49 -30.48 1.21
C SER A 488 -52.04 -30.05 1.45
N SER A 489 -51.77 -28.76 1.68
CA SER A 489 -50.43 -28.25 1.97
C SER A 489 -50.43 -27.06 2.94
N HIS A 490 -49.35 -26.97 3.71
CA HIS A 490 -49.05 -25.82 4.56
C HIS A 490 -49.02 -24.49 3.78
N SER A 491 -48.46 -24.51 2.56
CA SER A 491 -48.30 -23.31 1.74
C SER A 491 -49.65 -22.78 1.26
N ALA A 492 -50.55 -23.66 0.80
CA ALA A 492 -51.90 -23.28 0.40
C ALA A 492 -52.69 -22.69 1.58
N PHE A 493 -52.63 -23.35 2.75
CA PHE A 493 -53.23 -22.82 3.98
C PHE A 493 -52.68 -21.44 4.34
N SER A 494 -51.35 -21.28 4.36
CA SER A 494 -50.71 -20.03 4.78
C SER A 494 -50.99 -18.86 3.84
N LEU A 495 -51.12 -19.13 2.54
CA LEU A 495 -51.47 -18.13 1.54
C LEU A 495 -52.92 -17.68 1.72
N GLU A 496 -53.85 -18.63 1.83
CA GLU A 496 -55.27 -18.33 1.98
C GLU A 496 -55.59 -17.70 3.33
N PHE A 497 -54.94 -18.15 4.40
CA PHE A 497 -55.02 -17.53 5.72
C PHE A 497 -54.55 -16.07 5.66
N LYS A 498 -53.45 -15.77 4.94
CA LYS A 498 -52.99 -14.39 4.74
C LYS A 498 -53.95 -13.59 3.86
N LYS A 499 -54.49 -14.18 2.79
CA LYS A 499 -55.48 -13.52 1.90
C LYS A 499 -56.72 -13.10 2.71
N ILE A 500 -57.18 -13.96 3.62
CA ILE A 500 -58.39 -13.74 4.41
C ILE A 500 -58.14 -12.84 5.64
N THR A 501 -57.01 -13.01 6.35
CA THR A 501 -56.75 -12.28 7.61
C THR A 501 -55.79 -11.08 7.45
N GLY A 502 -55.19 -10.92 6.27
CA GLY A 502 -54.13 -9.94 5.99
C GLY A 502 -52.75 -10.30 6.57
N ILE A 503 -52.64 -11.35 7.37
CA ILE A 503 -51.41 -11.70 8.11
C ILE A 503 -51.13 -13.20 7.98
N HIS A 504 -49.85 -13.60 7.91
CA HIS A 504 -49.50 -15.02 7.92
C HIS A 504 -49.84 -15.70 9.27
N PRO A 505 -50.20 -17.00 9.28
CA PRO A 505 -50.60 -17.73 10.48
C PRO A 505 -49.66 -17.57 11.69
N SER A 506 -48.36 -17.68 11.49
CA SER A 506 -47.36 -17.57 12.56
C SER A 506 -47.31 -16.17 13.18
N ALA A 507 -47.43 -15.12 12.37
CA ALA A 507 -47.48 -13.74 12.83
C ALA A 507 -48.81 -13.42 13.50
N PHE A 508 -49.91 -14.01 13.04
CA PHE A 508 -51.23 -13.90 13.66
C PHE A 508 -51.23 -14.50 15.08
N ILE A 509 -50.74 -15.74 15.24
CA ILE A 509 -50.63 -16.40 16.55
C ILE A 509 -49.76 -15.59 17.51
N LYS A 510 -48.58 -15.14 17.05
CA LYS A 510 -47.67 -14.34 17.87
C LYS A 510 -48.25 -12.99 18.29
N ALA A 511 -49.07 -12.37 17.44
CA ALA A 511 -49.76 -11.13 17.79
C ALA A 511 -50.92 -11.39 18.76
N LEU A 512 -51.61 -12.53 18.62
CA LEU A 512 -52.71 -12.95 19.49
C LEU A 512 -52.24 -13.23 20.93
N ASP A 513 -51.10 -13.88 21.11
CA ASP A 513 -50.48 -14.10 22.44
C ASP A 513 -50.06 -12.80 23.14
N GLY A 514 -49.98 -11.69 22.40
CA GLY A 514 -49.70 -10.37 22.96
C GLY A 514 -50.95 -9.51 23.20
N ILE A 515 -52.15 -10.08 23.00
CA ILE A 515 -53.47 -9.46 23.18
C ILE A 515 -54.28 -10.22 24.24
N SER A 516 -54.16 -11.55 24.31
CA SER A 516 -54.65 -12.39 25.43
C SER A 516 -53.75 -12.26 26.65
#